data_AF-A0AA90Q9T0-F1
#
_entry.id   AF-A0AA90Q9T0-F1
#
_cell.length_a   1.000
_cell.length_b   1.000
_cell.length_c   1.000
_cell.angle_alpha   90.00
_cell.angle_beta   90.00
_cell.angle_gamma   90.00
#
_symmetry.space_group_name_H-M   'P 1'
#
loop_
_entity.id
_entity.type
_entity.pdbx_description
1 polymer ?
#
loop_
_entity_poly.entity_id
_entity_poly.type
_entity_poly.pdbx_seq_one_letter_code
_entity_poly.pdbx_strand_id
1 'polypeptide(L)'
;MKLLSVLLGLVLIADARADASLLGDTVDAGMYRTIDTGKGVGRINGFGLDSPFVVENGLADQKNYSVAYTLNVDADRFVMDYRNPFAWGAGIVFRLTDLDFSNGASLQSLMVDTNMVGYGLTFGADYVEINLSGVSGTRDAYFSGQFITTAVPEPTSIAMLSLGLAVVGFGAHRARKARQA
;
A
#
# COMPACT_ATOMS: atom_id res chain seq x y z
N MET A 1 36.74 16.99 -39.81
CA MET A 1 36.87 17.03 -38.33
C MET A 1 35.54 17.56 -37.82
N LYS A 2 34.63 16.67 -37.43
CA LYS A 2 34.50 16.15 -36.05
C LYS A 2 34.20 17.30 -35.10
N LEU A 3 32.93 17.50 -34.72
CA LEU A 3 32.50 17.98 -33.38
C LEU A 3 31.01 18.34 -33.27
N LEU A 4 30.16 18.15 -34.29
CA LEU A 4 28.73 18.49 -34.18
C LEU A 4 27.79 17.33 -33.81
N SER A 5 28.32 16.24 -33.23
CA SER A 5 27.57 14.98 -33.06
C SER A 5 27.46 14.49 -31.61
N VAL A 6 27.85 15.27 -30.61
CA VAL A 6 27.97 14.78 -29.22
C VAL A 6 27.03 15.48 -28.22
N LEU A 7 26.31 16.54 -28.60
CA LEU A 7 25.47 17.31 -27.66
C LEU A 7 23.96 17.03 -27.73
N LEU A 8 23.55 15.89 -28.31
CA LEU A 8 22.16 15.44 -28.29
C LEU A 8 22.13 14.04 -27.65
N GLY A 9 22.06 13.96 -26.32
CA GLY A 9 22.06 12.66 -25.66
C GLY A 9 22.02 12.61 -24.14
N LEU A 10 22.12 13.73 -23.43
CA LEU A 10 21.65 13.76 -22.04
C LEU A 10 20.13 13.98 -22.05
N VAL A 11 19.39 12.94 -22.41
CA VAL A 11 18.03 12.79 -21.90
C VAL A 11 18.22 12.53 -20.40
N LEU A 12 18.06 13.58 -19.60
CA LEU A 12 17.86 13.46 -18.17
C LEU A 12 16.60 12.61 -17.99
N ILE A 13 16.80 11.32 -17.75
CA ILE A 13 15.76 10.42 -17.26
C ILE A 13 15.53 10.86 -15.81
N ALA A 14 14.76 11.94 -15.64
CA ALA A 14 14.09 12.20 -14.39
C ALA A 14 13.00 11.12 -14.28
N ASP A 15 13.36 9.98 -13.67
CA ASP A 15 12.41 9.04 -13.10
C ASP A 15 11.59 9.84 -12.08
N ALA A 16 10.47 10.41 -12.51
CA ALA A 16 9.46 10.90 -11.59
C ALA A 16 8.80 9.68 -10.95
N ARG A 17 9.51 9.05 -9.99
CA ARG A 17 8.91 8.00 -9.17
C ARG A 17 7.94 8.71 -8.25
N ALA A 18 6.65 8.60 -8.56
CA ALA A 18 5.64 8.85 -7.54
C ALA A 18 5.83 7.79 -6.46
N ASP A 19 5.93 8.23 -5.21
CA ASP A 19 5.95 7.31 -4.06
C ASP A 19 4.68 6.46 -4.10
N ALA A 20 4.82 5.18 -3.78
CA ALA A 20 3.67 4.29 -3.81
C ALA A 20 2.68 4.69 -2.71
N SER A 21 1.41 4.75 -3.06
CA SER A 21 0.36 5.34 -2.26
C SER A 21 -0.91 4.51 -2.34
N LEU A 22 -1.65 4.39 -1.25
CA LEU A 22 -2.98 3.78 -1.21
C LEU A 22 -4.08 4.75 -1.64
N LEU A 23 -3.80 6.03 -1.94
CA LEU A 23 -4.87 6.97 -2.29
C LEU A 23 -5.66 6.49 -3.52
N GLY A 24 -6.98 6.36 -3.35
CA GLY A 24 -7.89 5.84 -4.36
C GLY A 24 -7.94 4.31 -4.45
N ASP A 25 -7.12 3.60 -3.69
CA ASP A 25 -7.15 2.14 -3.57
C ASP A 25 -8.33 1.67 -2.71
N THR A 26 -8.83 0.46 -2.97
CA THR A 26 -9.89 -0.15 -2.17
C THR A 26 -9.29 -1.17 -1.21
N VAL A 27 -9.21 -0.80 0.07
CA VAL A 27 -8.67 -1.67 1.13
C VAL A 27 -9.79 -2.29 1.95
N ASP A 28 -9.50 -3.42 2.60
CA ASP A 28 -10.36 -3.98 3.63
C ASP A 28 -9.67 -3.97 4.99
N ALA A 29 -10.38 -3.49 6.01
CA ALA A 29 -9.90 -3.53 7.39
C ALA A 29 -10.94 -4.23 8.24
N GLY A 30 -10.49 -4.96 9.26
CA GLY A 30 -11.39 -5.75 10.10
C GLY A 30 -10.76 -6.26 11.39
N MET A 31 -11.61 -6.45 12.39
CA MET A 31 -11.28 -7.21 13.60
C MET A 31 -11.69 -8.66 13.41
N TYR A 32 -10.83 -9.59 13.79
CA TYR A 32 -11.01 -11.01 13.60
C TYR A 32 -10.84 -11.75 14.91
N ARG A 33 -11.62 -12.81 15.07
CA ARG A 33 -11.41 -13.84 16.08
C ARG A 33 -10.79 -15.05 15.43
N THR A 34 -9.58 -15.41 15.84
CA THR A 34 -8.80 -16.52 15.26
C THR A 34 -8.88 -17.81 16.08
N ILE A 35 -9.41 -17.75 17.30
CA ILE A 35 -9.64 -18.93 18.16
C ILE A 35 -11.11 -18.99 18.59
N ASP A 36 -11.68 -20.18 18.69
CA ASP A 36 -13.05 -20.33 19.17
C ASP A 36 -13.12 -20.15 20.69
N THR A 37 -13.86 -19.15 21.13
CA THR A 37 -14.15 -18.86 22.55
C THR A 37 -15.63 -19.08 22.89
N GLY A 38 -16.36 -19.81 22.05
CA GLY A 38 -17.82 -19.97 22.14
C GLY A 38 -18.60 -18.83 21.49
N LYS A 39 -17.91 -17.94 20.75
CA LYS A 39 -18.49 -16.81 20.01
C LYS A 39 -18.24 -16.88 18.50
N GLY A 40 -17.75 -18.03 18.01
CA GLY A 40 -17.39 -18.25 16.61
C GLY A 40 -16.07 -17.59 16.20
N VAL A 41 -15.49 -18.11 15.12
CA VAL A 41 -14.24 -17.65 14.48
C VAL A 41 -14.58 -16.84 13.23
N GLY A 42 -13.75 -15.86 12.89
CA GLY A 42 -13.88 -15.04 11.68
C GLY A 42 -13.98 -13.55 11.98
N ARG A 43 -14.42 -12.78 10.97
CA ARG A 43 -14.62 -11.32 11.09
C ARG A 43 -15.65 -11.02 12.16
N ILE A 44 -15.34 -10.06 13.02
CA ILE A 44 -16.22 -9.60 14.08
C ILE A 44 -16.95 -8.36 13.55
N ASN A 45 -18.25 -8.51 13.31
CA ASN A 45 -19.07 -7.42 12.80
C ASN A 45 -19.47 -6.45 13.92
N GLY A 46 -19.85 -5.23 13.54
CA GLY A 46 -20.29 -4.19 14.48
C GLY A 46 -19.16 -3.30 14.99
N PHE A 47 -17.99 -3.41 14.35
CA PHE A 47 -16.89 -2.46 14.49
C PHE A 47 -16.79 -1.54 13.27
N GLY A 48 -17.86 -1.33 12.50
CA GLY A 48 -17.91 -0.43 11.32
C GLY A 48 -16.97 -0.80 10.17
N LEU A 49 -16.07 -1.74 10.43
CA LEU A 49 -15.11 -2.37 9.56
C LEU A 49 -15.76 -3.64 9.03
N ASP A 50 -16.93 -3.48 8.42
CA ASP A 50 -17.78 -4.57 7.97
C ASP A 50 -17.72 -4.75 6.44
N SER A 51 -17.10 -3.80 5.72
CA SER A 51 -16.90 -3.83 4.28
C SER A 51 -15.64 -3.05 3.85
N PRO A 52 -15.05 -3.39 2.69
CA PRO A 52 -13.97 -2.60 2.08
C PRO A 52 -14.37 -1.15 1.81
N PHE A 53 -13.38 -0.26 1.70
CA PHE A 53 -13.57 1.16 1.43
C PHE A 53 -12.43 1.74 0.58
N VAL A 54 -12.72 2.83 -0.14
CA VAL A 54 -11.73 3.56 -0.92
C VAL A 54 -10.95 4.49 0.01
N VAL A 55 -9.62 4.44 -0.05
CA VAL A 55 -8.76 5.31 0.75
C VAL A 55 -8.80 6.73 0.20
N GLU A 56 -9.14 7.67 1.07
CA GLU A 56 -9.20 9.10 0.84
C GLU A 56 -8.08 9.81 1.61
N ASN A 57 -7.64 10.96 1.09
CA ASN A 57 -6.53 11.69 1.70
C ASN A 57 -6.93 12.35 3.03
N GLY A 58 -6.04 12.30 4.02
CA GLY A 58 -6.20 13.01 5.28
C GLY A 58 -7.07 12.25 6.30
N LEU A 59 -8.12 12.89 6.82
CA LEU A 59 -8.97 12.34 7.90
C LEU A 59 -10.35 11.88 7.40
N ALA A 60 -10.57 11.82 6.08
CA ALA A 60 -11.86 11.45 5.51
C ALA A 60 -12.24 9.99 5.86
N ASP A 61 -11.25 9.12 5.98
CA ASP A 61 -11.43 7.72 6.39
C ASP A 61 -11.46 7.52 7.90
N GLN A 62 -11.28 8.58 8.68
CA GLN A 62 -11.32 8.50 10.12
C GLN A 62 -12.75 8.20 10.58
N LYS A 63 -13.02 6.94 10.91
CA LYS A 63 -14.32 6.54 11.47
C LYS A 63 -14.18 5.94 12.86
N ASN A 64 -15.22 6.12 13.65
CA ASN A 64 -15.44 5.38 14.89
C ASN A 64 -15.91 3.98 14.52
N TYR A 65 -14.95 3.20 14.05
CA TYR A 65 -15.15 1.81 13.75
C TYR A 65 -15.50 1.06 15.04
N SER A 66 -14.81 1.32 16.15
CA SER A 66 -15.14 0.74 17.44
C SER A 66 -15.58 1.77 18.47
N VAL A 67 -16.30 1.34 19.50
CA VAL A 67 -16.39 2.10 20.75
C VAL A 67 -15.01 2.28 21.40
N ALA A 68 -14.04 1.40 21.08
CA ALA A 68 -12.71 1.43 21.66
C ALA A 68 -11.73 2.36 20.92
N TYR A 69 -11.84 2.50 19.59
CA TYR A 69 -10.84 3.20 18.76
C TYR A 69 -11.42 3.81 17.48
N THR A 70 -10.71 4.80 16.95
CA THR A 70 -10.82 5.28 15.56
C THR A 70 -9.72 4.68 14.70
N LEU A 71 -10.03 4.31 13.47
CA LEU A 71 -9.03 3.96 12.45
C LEU A 71 -9.07 5.05 11.37
N ASN A 72 -7.89 5.49 10.94
CA ASN A 72 -7.71 6.30 9.75
C ASN A 72 -6.67 5.62 8.86
N VAL A 73 -7.03 5.34 7.61
CA VAL A 73 -6.08 4.89 6.58
C VAL A 73 -5.84 6.07 5.66
N ASP A 74 -4.59 6.30 5.28
CA ASP A 74 -4.15 7.43 4.47
C ASP A 74 -3.20 6.89 3.38
N ALA A 75 -2.63 7.79 2.58
CA ALA A 75 -1.75 7.47 1.45
C ALA A 75 -0.66 6.44 1.78
N ASP A 76 0.11 6.67 2.84
CA ASP A 76 1.33 5.93 3.17
C ASP A 76 1.33 5.37 4.60
N ARG A 77 0.19 5.45 5.30
CA ARG A 77 0.09 5.03 6.69
C ARG A 77 -1.32 4.67 7.10
N PHE A 78 -1.44 4.02 8.25
CA PHE A 78 -2.68 3.93 8.99
C PHE A 78 -2.45 4.22 10.47
N VAL A 79 -3.49 4.73 11.12
CA VAL A 79 -3.47 5.09 12.54
C VAL A 79 -4.69 4.53 13.23
N MET A 80 -4.46 3.76 14.29
CA MET A 80 -5.47 3.32 15.24
C MET A 80 -5.30 4.09 16.56
N ASP A 81 -6.22 5.02 16.83
CA ASP A 81 -6.23 5.81 18.07
C ASP A 81 -7.33 5.32 19.00
N TYR A 82 -6.96 4.89 20.20
CA TYR A 82 -7.94 4.47 21.19
C TYR A 82 -8.65 5.69 21.80
N ARG A 83 -9.94 5.53 22.09
CA ARG A 83 -10.80 6.58 22.66
C ARG A 83 -11.29 6.22 24.06
N ASN A 84 -11.21 4.95 24.42
CA ASN A 84 -11.65 4.41 25.69
C ASN A 84 -10.65 3.33 26.17
N PRO A 85 -10.59 3.06 27.49
CA PRO A 85 -9.90 1.87 27.98
C PRO A 85 -10.44 0.61 27.30
N PHE A 86 -9.54 -0.32 27.01
CA PHE A 86 -9.88 -1.54 26.26
C PHE A 86 -9.10 -2.73 26.80
N ALA A 87 -9.69 -3.91 26.61
CA ALA A 87 -9.05 -5.20 26.87
C ALA A 87 -9.53 -6.19 25.82
N TRP A 88 -8.64 -6.57 24.91
CA TRP A 88 -8.94 -7.53 23.87
C TRP A 88 -8.83 -8.95 24.41
N GLY A 89 -9.81 -9.78 24.07
CA GLY A 89 -9.81 -11.19 24.43
C GLY A 89 -8.71 -11.98 23.70
N ALA A 90 -8.58 -13.26 24.07
CA ALA A 90 -7.65 -14.15 23.38
C ALA A 90 -8.06 -14.36 21.91
N GLY A 91 -7.06 -14.40 21.02
CA GLY A 91 -7.22 -14.60 19.58
C GLY A 91 -7.90 -13.46 18.84
N ILE A 92 -7.86 -12.23 19.38
CA ILE A 92 -8.31 -11.04 18.68
C ILE A 92 -7.18 -10.47 17.84
N VAL A 93 -7.48 -10.14 16.59
CA VAL A 93 -6.52 -9.68 15.59
C VAL A 93 -7.15 -8.54 14.78
N PHE A 94 -6.38 -7.50 14.49
CA PHE A 94 -6.71 -6.51 13.48
C PHE A 94 -6.03 -6.88 12.17
N ARG A 95 -6.73 -6.79 11.05
CA ARG A 95 -6.17 -6.95 9.70
C ARG A 95 -6.51 -5.76 8.84
N LEU A 96 -5.52 -5.32 8.07
CA LEU A 96 -5.67 -4.42 6.93
C LEU A 96 -5.14 -5.18 5.71
N THR A 97 -5.98 -5.42 4.72
CA THR A 97 -5.70 -6.24 3.53
C THR A 97 -6.00 -5.48 2.25
N ASP A 98 -5.66 -6.09 1.13
CA ASP A 98 -5.81 -5.52 -0.22
C ASP A 98 -5.00 -4.22 -0.35
N LEU A 99 -3.76 -4.24 0.14
CA LEU A 99 -2.83 -3.11 0.03
C LEU A 99 -2.20 -3.06 -1.36
N ASP A 100 -2.94 -2.51 -2.33
CA ASP A 100 -2.53 -2.38 -3.71
C ASP A 100 -2.01 -0.95 -3.97
N PHE A 101 -0.78 -0.69 -3.51
CA PHE A 101 -0.16 0.62 -3.68
C PHE A 101 -0.10 1.03 -5.16
N SER A 102 -0.44 2.29 -5.43
CA SER A 102 -0.31 2.94 -6.73
C SER A 102 1.07 2.65 -7.32
N ASN A 103 1.18 2.39 -8.63
CA ASN A 103 2.39 1.94 -9.35
C ASN A 103 2.75 0.44 -9.20
N GLY A 104 1.91 -0.35 -8.51
CA GLY A 104 2.12 -1.80 -8.35
C GLY A 104 3.24 -2.16 -7.37
N ALA A 105 3.62 -1.23 -6.48
CA ALA A 105 4.53 -1.54 -5.40
C ALA A 105 3.92 -2.54 -4.42
N SER A 106 4.79 -3.29 -3.75
CA SER A 106 4.40 -4.16 -2.63
C SER A 106 4.94 -3.62 -1.31
N LEU A 107 4.23 -3.93 -0.23
CA LEU A 107 4.71 -3.67 1.13
C LEU A 107 5.99 -4.46 1.39
N GLN A 108 7.04 -3.77 1.86
CA GLN A 108 8.33 -4.38 2.22
C GLN A 108 8.54 -4.42 3.73
N SER A 109 8.13 -3.35 4.41
CA SER A 109 8.18 -3.27 5.86
C SER A 109 7.19 -2.24 6.38
N LEU A 110 6.98 -2.26 7.69
CA LEU A 110 6.14 -1.31 8.40
C LEU A 110 6.98 -0.62 9.47
N MET A 111 7.09 0.71 9.40
CA MET A 111 7.65 1.49 10.49
C MET A 111 6.54 1.76 11.50
N VAL A 112 6.73 1.31 12.74
CA VAL A 112 5.71 1.39 13.79
C VAL A 112 6.09 2.44 14.83
N ASP A 113 5.14 3.33 15.10
CA ASP A 113 5.15 4.24 16.24
C ASP A 113 3.91 3.93 17.11
N THR A 114 4.14 3.50 18.35
CA THR A 114 3.08 3.07 19.26
C THR A 114 3.54 3.11 20.71
N ASN A 115 2.60 3.37 21.62
CA ASN A 115 2.78 3.16 23.06
C ASN A 115 2.10 1.88 23.58
N MET A 116 1.55 1.06 22.68
CA MET A 116 0.97 -0.23 23.04
C MET A 116 2.06 -1.25 23.34
N VAL A 117 1.76 -2.18 24.24
CA VAL A 117 2.65 -3.29 24.63
C VAL A 117 1.95 -4.63 24.47
N GLY A 118 2.72 -5.68 24.23
CA GLY A 118 2.19 -7.05 24.13
C GLY A 118 1.48 -7.38 22.81
N TYR A 119 1.51 -6.48 21.83
CA TYR A 119 1.01 -6.77 20.48
C TYR A 119 2.02 -7.62 19.69
N GLY A 120 1.51 -8.39 18.74
CA GLY A 120 2.33 -9.01 17.69
C GLY A 120 2.08 -8.32 16.35
N LEU A 121 3.07 -8.33 15.47
CA LEU A 121 2.95 -7.78 14.11
C LEU A 121 3.37 -8.83 13.10
N THR A 122 2.53 -9.05 12.10
CA THR A 122 2.84 -9.83 10.89
C THR A 122 2.41 -9.01 9.69
N PHE A 123 3.18 -9.03 8.61
CA PHE A 123 2.79 -8.38 7.35
C PHE A 123 3.22 -9.24 6.17
N GLY A 124 2.49 -9.09 5.07
CA GLY A 124 2.80 -9.67 3.76
C GLY A 124 3.03 -8.59 2.71
N ALA A 125 2.96 -8.98 1.43
CA ALA A 125 3.10 -8.05 0.32
C ALA A 125 1.92 -7.06 0.22
N ASP A 126 0.74 -7.49 0.68
CA ASP A 126 -0.57 -6.86 0.48
C ASP A 126 -1.40 -6.79 1.77
N TYR A 127 -0.81 -7.09 2.95
CA TYR A 127 -1.54 -7.02 4.22
C TYR A 127 -0.65 -6.67 5.42
N VAL A 128 -1.30 -6.11 6.44
CA VAL A 128 -0.79 -5.94 7.80
C VAL A 128 -1.74 -6.61 8.78
N GLU A 129 -1.19 -7.39 9.71
CA GLU A 129 -1.91 -8.05 10.79
C GLU A 129 -1.31 -7.66 12.14
N ILE A 130 -2.14 -7.11 13.03
CA ILE A 130 -1.78 -6.81 14.42
C ILE A 130 -2.45 -7.84 15.32
N ASN A 131 -1.66 -8.70 15.95
CA ASN A 131 -2.13 -9.60 16.98
C ASN A 131 -2.38 -8.80 18.27
N LEU A 132 -3.65 -8.73 18.67
CA LEU A 132 -4.13 -8.00 19.83
C LEU A 132 -4.57 -8.96 20.95
N SER A 133 -4.24 -10.25 20.86
CA SER A 133 -4.66 -11.28 21.81
C SER A 133 -4.18 -10.97 23.23
N GLY A 134 -5.12 -10.63 24.12
CA GLY A 134 -4.81 -10.29 25.51
C GLY A 134 -4.21 -8.89 25.71
N VAL A 135 -4.18 -8.06 24.66
CA VAL A 135 -3.68 -6.68 24.76
C VAL A 135 -4.72 -5.81 25.43
N SER A 136 -4.29 -5.01 26.39
CA SER A 136 -5.12 -4.03 27.09
C SER A 136 -4.40 -2.70 27.22
N GLY A 137 -5.16 -1.60 27.30
CA GLY A 137 -4.59 -0.27 27.40
C GLY A 137 -5.59 0.79 27.87
N THR A 138 -5.12 2.03 27.95
CA THR A 138 -5.93 3.20 28.29
C THR A 138 -6.42 3.89 27.03
N ARG A 139 -7.22 4.97 27.20
CA ARG A 139 -7.63 5.87 26.11
C ARG A 139 -6.48 6.62 25.44
N ASP A 140 -5.28 6.59 26.01
CA ASP A 140 -4.12 7.28 25.46
C ASP A 140 -3.30 6.36 24.55
N ALA A 141 -3.75 5.12 24.35
CA ALA A 141 -3.09 4.17 23.48
C ALA A 141 -3.26 4.54 22.00
N TYR A 142 -2.21 4.33 21.21
CA TYR A 142 -2.25 4.51 19.76
C TYR A 142 -1.34 3.49 19.07
N PHE A 143 -1.64 3.19 17.80
CA PHE A 143 -0.78 2.44 16.90
C PHE A 143 -0.74 3.15 15.55
N SER A 144 0.43 3.59 15.13
CA SER A 144 0.68 4.19 13.81
C SER A 144 1.63 3.28 13.02
N GLY A 145 1.20 2.85 11.85
CA GLY A 145 2.03 2.07 10.92
C GLY A 145 2.25 2.85 9.64
N GLN A 146 3.49 3.21 9.34
CA GLN A 146 3.88 3.81 8.06
C GLN A 146 4.41 2.72 7.11
N PHE A 147 3.84 2.66 5.92
CA PHE A 147 4.19 1.68 4.89
C PHE A 147 5.50 2.05 4.23
N ILE A 148 6.41 1.08 4.17
CA ILE A 148 7.63 1.19 3.38
C ILE A 148 7.47 0.28 2.18
N THR A 149 7.43 0.89 0.99
CA THR A 149 7.16 0.22 -0.27
C THR A 149 8.38 0.26 -1.18
N THR A 150 8.44 -0.66 -2.13
CA THR A 150 9.39 -0.60 -3.24
C THR A 150 8.64 -0.63 -4.55
N ALA A 151 8.77 0.44 -5.33
CA ALA A 151 8.21 0.49 -6.67
C ALA A 151 8.82 -0.60 -7.54
N VAL A 152 7.98 -1.34 -8.26
CA VAL A 152 8.42 -2.17 -9.37
C VAL A 152 8.71 -1.23 -10.54
N PRO A 153 9.90 -1.28 -11.18
CA PRO A 153 10.18 -0.40 -12.31
C PRO A 153 9.16 -0.63 -13.43
N GLU A 154 8.32 0.36 -13.71
CA GLU A 154 7.49 0.34 -14.90
C GLU A 154 8.39 0.36 -16.15
N PRO A 155 8.03 -0.36 -17.23
CA PRO A 155 8.73 -0.18 -18.49
C PRO A 155 8.52 1.27 -18.93
N THR A 156 9.59 2.08 -18.85
CA THR A 156 9.50 3.51 -19.13
C THR A 156 8.83 3.74 -20.49
N SER A 157 7.85 4.63 -20.56
CA SER A 157 7.13 4.95 -21.81
C SER A 157 8.07 5.34 -22.96
N ILE A 158 9.25 5.86 -22.63
CA ILE A 158 10.33 6.17 -23.56
C ILE A 158 11.01 4.89 -24.08
N ALA A 159 11.22 3.86 -23.26
CA ALA A 159 11.70 2.56 -23.71
C ALA A 159 10.70 1.91 -24.70
N MET A 160 9.40 1.98 -24.41
CA MET A 160 8.37 1.48 -25.30
C MET A 160 8.24 2.30 -26.60
N LEU A 161 8.32 3.62 -26.51
CA LEU A 161 8.31 4.52 -27.68
C LEU A 161 9.55 4.30 -28.55
N SER A 162 10.74 4.16 -27.96
CA SER A 162 11.98 3.92 -28.69
C SER A 162 12.02 2.54 -29.35
N LEU A 163 11.50 1.49 -28.69
CA LEU A 163 11.26 0.19 -29.32
C LEU A 163 10.29 0.29 -30.50
N GLY A 164 9.16 0.99 -30.32
CA GLY A 164 8.19 1.21 -31.40
C GLY A 164 8.79 1.94 -32.60
N LEU A 165 9.56 3.01 -32.37
CA LEU A 165 10.25 3.76 -33.42
C LEU A 165 11.36 2.95 -34.10
N ALA A 166 12.08 2.10 -33.36
CA ALA A 166 13.09 1.21 -33.92
C ALA A 166 12.46 0.19 -34.88
N VAL A 167 11.35 -0.44 -34.50
CA VAL A 167 10.63 -1.40 -35.36
C VAL A 167 10.12 -0.75 -36.65
N VAL A 168 9.51 0.44 -36.54
CA VAL A 168 9.04 1.21 -37.72
C VAL A 168 10.21 1.64 -38.60
N GLY A 169 11.31 2.09 -38.01
CA GLY A 169 12.53 2.50 -38.72
C GLY A 169 13.17 1.34 -39.50
N PHE A 170 13.30 0.15 -38.88
CA PHE A 170 13.81 -1.05 -39.55
C PHE A 170 12.87 -1.52 -40.67
N GLY A 171 11.55 -1.47 -40.46
CA GLY A 171 10.55 -1.83 -41.47
C GLY A 171 10.61 -0.91 -42.70
N ALA A 172 10.68 0.40 -42.49
CA ALA A 172 10.80 1.39 -43.57
C ALA A 172 12.12 1.26 -44.35
N HIS A 173 13.23 0.97 -43.66
CA HIS A 173 14.53 0.75 -44.31
C HIS A 173 14.51 -0.49 -45.20
N ARG A 174 13.91 -1.59 -44.74
CA ARG A 174 13.80 -2.84 -45.50
C ARG A 174 12.89 -2.68 -46.74
N ALA A 175 11.78 -1.97 -46.62
CA ALA A 175 10.88 -1.68 -47.74
C ALA A 175 11.54 -0.82 -48.82
N ARG A 176 12.41 0.13 -48.44
CA ARG A 176 13.14 0.98 -49.38
C ARG A 176 14.20 0.21 -50.16
N LYS A 177 14.89 -0.73 -49.51
CA LYS A 177 15.89 -1.61 -50.13
C LYS A 177 15.27 -2.60 -51.12
N ALA A 178 14.06 -3.10 -50.84
CA ALA A 178 13.32 -4.00 -51.73
C ALA A 178 12.75 -3.32 -52.99
N ARG A 179 12.58 -1.99 -52.98
CA ARG A 179 12.14 -1.22 -54.17
C ARG A 179 13.29 -0.78 -55.08
N GLN A 180 14.54 -1.00 -54.66
CA GLN A 180 15.74 -0.64 -55.41
C GLN A 180 16.46 -1.87 -56.01
N ALA A 181 15.88 -3.06 -55.86
CA ALA A 181 16.27 -4.31 -56.50
C ALA A 181 15.23 -4.67 -57.57
#